data_AF-A0A2V5NSN0-F1
#
_entry.id   AF-A0A2V5NSN0-F1
#
_cell.length_a   1.000
_cell.length_b   1.000
_cell.length_c   1.000
_cell.angle_alpha   90.00
_cell.angle_beta   90.00
_cell.angle_gamma   90.00
#
_symmetry.space_group_name_H-M   'P 1'
#
loop_
_entity.id
_entity.type
_entity.pdbx_description
1 polymer ?
#
loop_
_entity_poly.entity_id
_entity_poly.type
_entity_poly.pdbx_seq_one_letter_code
_entity_poly.pdbx_strand_id
1 'polypeptide(L)'
;MRIITRFLIGLTLLATCLTPSLQAKDITMDKSPDGNFALRIHLPKEAGDQPKVGMINLLTEEAVLELDCHRCYENSAKPKLVWFSDSQRVAYYTPHPDGGYTQVYFRRSSSFEEVQLPSIPNLPFPRQGPPDEQALTSISEPIRWLKSGALVLHQEQEKLVSGRAAQKVTIGFDRHGHGSVLKVRAKKVTDDALDQDPQLLVLPRETAYFQAIASDSINDLTVRVSNHDGHLRQGDNETSIQFRDAKARLVDVGKVNLQIDSNMPGSQIHRDVAVERTATRGLYRAKIQIDTSGDWNVKISYDGPHGNGETTFPVSAE
;
A
#
# COMPACT_ATOMS: atom_id res chain seq x y z
N MET A 1 -25.43 11.01 -82.99
CA MET A 1 -23.99 10.74 -83.14
C MET A 1 -23.29 11.30 -81.90
N ARG A 2 -23.21 10.54 -80.79
CA ARG A 2 -21.97 10.15 -80.04
C ARG A 2 -20.81 11.16 -80.19
N ILE A 3 -20.23 11.72 -79.12
CA ILE A 3 -19.15 11.12 -78.29
C ILE A 3 -18.96 11.99 -77.02
N ILE A 4 -19.26 11.48 -75.81
CA ILE A 4 -18.36 11.04 -74.70
C ILE A 4 -17.68 12.18 -73.91
N THR A 5 -18.25 12.49 -72.74
CA THR A 5 -17.60 13.21 -71.63
C THR A 5 -16.95 12.18 -70.70
N ARG A 6 -15.61 12.17 -70.57
CA ARG A 6 -14.89 11.38 -69.56
C ARG A 6 -14.50 12.31 -68.40
N PHE A 7 -15.15 12.14 -67.25
CA PHE A 7 -14.66 12.64 -65.98
C PHE A 7 -13.61 11.66 -65.43
N LEU A 8 -12.38 12.15 -65.19
CA LEU A 8 -11.41 11.45 -64.35
C LEU A 8 -11.79 11.71 -62.89
N ILE A 9 -12.16 10.67 -62.16
CA ILE A 9 -12.21 10.68 -60.69
C ILE A 9 -10.92 9.99 -60.22
N GLY A 10 -9.97 10.78 -59.73
CA GLY A 10 -8.80 10.28 -59.04
C GLY A 10 -9.19 9.73 -57.67
N LEU A 11 -8.93 8.44 -57.47
CA LEU A 11 -9.17 7.68 -56.25
C LEU A 11 -8.08 8.02 -55.21
N THR A 12 -8.41 8.81 -54.19
CA THR A 12 -7.53 9.04 -53.04
C THR A 12 -7.70 7.89 -52.04
N LEU A 13 -6.76 6.94 -52.03
CA LEU A 13 -6.64 5.96 -50.93
C LEU A 13 -6.10 6.67 -49.68
N LEU A 14 -6.97 6.99 -48.73
CA LEU A 14 -6.54 7.21 -47.35
C LEU A 14 -6.33 5.84 -46.70
N ALA A 15 -5.08 5.42 -46.58
CA ALA A 15 -4.69 4.34 -45.68
C ALA A 15 -4.76 4.88 -44.24
N THR A 16 -5.90 4.69 -43.57
CA THR A 16 -6.02 4.91 -42.13
C THR A 16 -5.31 3.77 -41.41
N CYS A 17 -4.09 4.04 -40.94
CA CYS A 17 -3.44 3.23 -39.92
C CYS A 17 -4.31 3.23 -38.66
N LEU A 18 -5.20 2.25 -38.52
CA LEU A 18 -5.80 1.89 -37.25
C LEU A 18 -4.70 1.24 -36.40
N THR A 19 -3.97 2.07 -35.67
CA THR A 19 -3.18 1.56 -34.55
C THR A 19 -4.18 0.97 -33.53
N PRO A 20 -4.04 -0.31 -33.14
CA PRO A 20 -4.84 -0.83 -32.05
C PRO A 20 -4.45 -0.07 -30.78
N SER A 21 -5.31 0.85 -30.36
CA SER A 21 -5.30 1.40 -29.01
C SER A 21 -5.39 0.22 -28.06
N LEU A 22 -4.32 0.00 -27.29
CA LEU A 22 -4.30 -0.92 -26.17
C LEU A 22 -5.26 -0.35 -25.11
N GLN A 23 -6.56 -0.59 -25.24
CA GLN A 23 -7.56 -0.18 -24.26
C GLN A 23 -7.25 -0.94 -22.95
N ALA A 24 -6.86 -0.22 -21.91
CA ALA A 24 -6.74 -0.77 -20.56
C ALA A 24 -8.08 -1.43 -20.19
N LYS A 25 -8.07 -2.73 -19.90
CA LYS A 25 -9.27 -3.49 -19.58
C LYS A 25 -9.62 -3.29 -18.11
N ASP A 26 -10.88 -2.96 -17.83
CA ASP A 26 -11.41 -2.85 -16.47
C ASP A 26 -11.13 -4.11 -15.66
N ILE A 27 -10.77 -3.92 -14.38
CA ILE A 27 -10.50 -5.01 -13.46
C ILE A 27 -11.78 -5.28 -12.67
N THR A 28 -12.24 -6.53 -12.66
CA THR A 28 -13.37 -6.99 -11.85
C THR A 28 -12.89 -8.06 -10.87
N MET A 29 -13.15 -7.87 -9.57
CA MET A 29 -12.71 -8.77 -8.50
C MET A 29 -13.70 -8.81 -7.33
N ASP A 30 -13.42 -9.64 -6.33
CA ASP A 30 -14.19 -9.75 -5.08
C ASP A 30 -15.70 -9.89 -5.28
N LYS A 31 -16.08 -10.92 -6.02
CA LYS A 31 -17.49 -11.22 -6.31
C LYS A 31 -18.26 -11.55 -5.04
N SER A 32 -19.50 -11.08 -4.94
CA SER A 32 -20.40 -11.46 -3.87
C SER A 32 -20.69 -12.98 -3.90
N PRO A 33 -21.02 -13.60 -2.76
CA PRO A 33 -21.33 -15.02 -2.69
C PRO A 33 -22.47 -15.48 -3.60
N ASP A 34 -23.46 -14.62 -3.83
CA ASP A 34 -24.58 -14.87 -4.75
C ASP A 34 -24.22 -14.60 -6.23
N GLY A 35 -23.02 -14.10 -6.51
CA GLY A 35 -22.52 -13.82 -7.85
C GLY A 35 -23.13 -12.59 -8.53
N ASN A 36 -23.92 -11.77 -7.82
CA ASN A 36 -24.62 -10.63 -8.40
C ASN A 36 -23.80 -9.34 -8.38
N PHE A 37 -22.80 -9.21 -7.50
CA PHE A 37 -22.03 -7.99 -7.33
C PHE A 37 -20.53 -8.25 -7.38
N ALA A 38 -19.76 -7.23 -7.70
CA ALA A 38 -18.30 -7.28 -7.67
C ALA A 38 -17.70 -5.88 -7.49
N LEU A 39 -16.44 -5.83 -7.08
CA LEU A 39 -15.62 -4.63 -7.18
C LEU A 39 -15.19 -4.46 -8.64
N ARG A 40 -15.47 -3.29 -9.22
CA ARG A 40 -14.92 -2.87 -10.52
C ARG A 40 -13.94 -1.73 -10.30
N ILE A 41 -12.85 -1.79 -11.03
CA ILE A 41 -11.89 -0.70 -11.12
C ILE A 41 -11.73 -0.33 -12.60
N HIS A 42 -12.15 0.89 -12.90
CA HIS A 42 -11.97 1.52 -14.20
C HIS A 42 -10.61 2.21 -14.22
N LEU A 43 -9.68 1.65 -15.00
CA LEU A 43 -8.34 2.22 -15.13
C LEU A 43 -8.41 3.50 -15.98
N PRO A 44 -7.63 4.54 -15.63
CA PRO A 44 -7.60 5.76 -16.41
C PRO A 44 -7.12 5.49 -17.83
N LYS A 45 -7.76 6.14 -18.81
CA LYS A 45 -7.39 6.04 -20.23
C LYS A 45 -6.31 7.07 -20.63
N GLU A 46 -6.20 8.14 -19.87
CA GLU A 46 -5.27 9.25 -20.10
C GLU A 46 -4.35 9.44 -18.88
N ALA A 47 -3.12 9.89 -19.13
CA ALA A 47 -2.16 10.17 -18.06
C ALA A 47 -2.64 11.36 -17.21
N GLY A 48 -2.83 11.14 -15.90
CA GLY A 48 -3.29 12.16 -14.95
C GLY A 48 -4.71 11.93 -14.41
N ASP A 49 -5.51 11.07 -15.05
CA ASP A 49 -6.81 10.67 -14.53
C ASP A 49 -6.68 9.70 -13.36
N GLN A 50 -7.54 9.85 -12.35
CA GLN A 50 -7.63 8.91 -11.22
C GLN A 50 -8.51 7.72 -11.60
N PRO A 51 -8.16 6.49 -11.17
CA PRO A 51 -8.99 5.32 -11.38
C PRO A 51 -10.33 5.49 -10.66
N LYS A 52 -11.42 5.05 -11.30
CA LYS A 52 -12.74 5.02 -10.66
C LYS A 52 -12.98 3.64 -10.09
N VAL A 53 -13.35 3.57 -8.82
CA VAL A 53 -13.64 2.33 -8.14
C VAL A 53 -15.08 2.34 -7.69
N GLY A 54 -15.75 1.21 -7.90
CA GLY A 54 -17.15 1.09 -7.52
C GLY A 54 -17.55 -0.37 -7.37
N MET A 55 -18.63 -0.58 -6.66
CA MET A 55 -19.32 -1.85 -6.66
C MET A 55 -20.33 -1.85 -7.80
N ILE A 56 -20.32 -2.91 -8.61
CA ILE A 56 -21.20 -3.06 -9.76
C ILE A 56 -22.17 -4.22 -9.58
N ASN A 57 -23.31 -4.13 -10.25
CA ASN A 57 -24.14 -5.29 -10.54
C ASN A 57 -23.55 -6.02 -11.76
N LEU A 58 -23.24 -7.31 -11.62
CA LEU A 58 -22.60 -8.10 -12.68
C LEU A 58 -23.52 -8.43 -13.86
N LEU A 59 -24.85 -8.38 -13.68
CA LEU A 59 -25.80 -8.62 -14.75
C LEU A 59 -26.02 -7.37 -15.62
N THR A 60 -26.13 -6.20 -14.99
CA THR A 60 -26.38 -4.93 -15.70
C THR A 60 -25.12 -4.15 -16.03
N GLU A 61 -23.99 -4.50 -15.41
CA GLU A 61 -22.71 -3.77 -15.45
C GLU A 61 -22.77 -2.32 -14.91
N GLU A 62 -23.89 -1.96 -14.27
CA GLU A 62 -24.11 -0.65 -13.67
C GLU A 62 -23.47 -0.56 -12.28
N ALA A 63 -22.93 0.61 -11.95
CA ALA A 63 -22.45 0.90 -10.60
C ALA A 63 -23.64 1.01 -9.65
N VAL A 64 -23.60 0.22 -8.57
CA VAL A 64 -24.58 0.28 -7.46
C VAL A 64 -24.08 1.13 -6.30
N LEU A 65 -22.76 1.37 -6.25
CA LEU A 65 -22.10 2.24 -5.28
C LEU A 65 -20.76 2.71 -5.85
N GLU A 66 -20.54 4.02 -5.86
CA GLU A 66 -19.21 4.60 -6.10
C GLU A 66 -18.40 4.52 -4.79
N LEU A 67 -17.14 4.13 -4.89
CA LEU A 67 -16.26 3.88 -3.74
C LEU A 67 -15.07 4.83 -3.79
N ASP A 68 -14.74 5.43 -2.65
CA ASP A 68 -13.55 6.28 -2.56
C ASP A 68 -12.28 5.46 -2.80
N CYS A 69 -11.38 6.03 -3.59
CA CYS A 69 -10.12 5.42 -3.98
C CYS A 69 -9.08 6.48 -4.32
N HIS A 70 -8.95 7.49 -3.45
CA HIS A 70 -7.88 8.48 -3.60
C HIS A 70 -6.51 7.79 -3.47
N ARG A 71 -5.70 7.81 -4.53
CA ARG A 71 -4.31 7.28 -4.55
C ARG A 71 -4.17 5.78 -4.27
N CYS A 72 -5.25 5.00 -4.39
CA CYS A 72 -5.26 3.57 -4.12
C CYS A 72 -4.45 2.71 -5.11
N TYR A 73 -3.80 3.36 -6.10
CA TYR A 73 -2.92 2.76 -7.09
C TYR A 73 -1.50 3.30 -7.05
N GLU A 74 -1.22 4.30 -6.22
CA GLU A 74 0.14 4.76 -6.01
C GLU A 74 0.95 3.65 -5.28
N ASN A 75 0.28 2.64 -4.69
CA ASN A 75 0.86 1.53 -3.94
C ASN A 75 0.49 0.13 -4.48
N SER A 76 1.27 -0.88 -4.05
CA SER A 76 0.96 -2.31 -4.25
C SER A 76 -0.30 -2.80 -3.48
N ALA A 77 -0.87 -1.96 -2.61
CA ALA A 77 -2.11 -2.22 -1.88
C ALA A 77 -3.31 -2.01 -2.80
N LYS A 78 -4.15 -3.03 -2.98
CA LYS A 78 -5.36 -2.91 -3.80
C LYS A 78 -6.60 -2.71 -2.93
N PRO A 79 -7.57 -1.89 -3.38
CA PRO A 79 -8.89 -1.88 -2.77
C PRO A 79 -9.49 -3.28 -2.83
N LYS A 80 -10.28 -3.65 -1.82
CA LYS A 80 -10.91 -4.97 -1.76
C LYS A 80 -12.27 -4.95 -1.08
N LEU A 81 -13.13 -5.88 -1.48
CA LEU A 81 -14.39 -6.17 -0.82
C LEU A 81 -14.31 -7.48 -0.03
N VAL A 82 -14.80 -7.44 1.21
CA VAL A 82 -14.93 -8.61 2.08
C VAL A 82 -16.42 -8.81 2.33
N TRP A 83 -17.00 -9.79 1.64
CA TRP A 83 -18.42 -10.10 1.71
C TRP A 83 -18.79 -10.98 2.90
N PHE A 84 -19.95 -10.71 3.48
CA PHE A 84 -20.62 -11.72 4.30
C PHE A 84 -21.41 -12.68 3.42
N SER A 85 -21.65 -13.90 3.93
CA SER A 85 -22.23 -15.00 3.16
C SER A 85 -23.65 -14.75 2.63
N ASP A 86 -24.38 -13.78 3.17
CA ASP A 86 -25.73 -13.44 2.69
C ASP A 86 -25.75 -12.48 1.48
N SER A 87 -24.58 -11.99 1.04
CA SER A 87 -24.45 -10.97 -0.02
C SER A 87 -25.21 -9.66 0.25
N GLN A 88 -25.67 -9.45 1.49
CA GLN A 88 -26.34 -8.23 1.95
C GLN A 88 -25.39 -7.31 2.72
N ARG A 89 -24.22 -7.81 3.12
CA ARG A 89 -23.24 -7.05 3.89
C ARG A 89 -21.86 -7.19 3.29
N VAL A 90 -21.15 -6.06 3.23
CA VAL A 90 -19.82 -6.00 2.67
C VAL A 90 -18.98 -4.99 3.44
N ALA A 91 -17.71 -5.32 3.65
CA ALA A 91 -16.71 -4.39 4.14
C ALA A 91 -15.78 -4.02 2.98
N TYR A 92 -15.60 -2.73 2.74
CA TYR A 92 -14.72 -2.19 1.73
C TYR A 92 -13.46 -1.65 2.40
N TYR A 93 -12.30 -2.05 1.89
CA TYR A 93 -11.02 -1.50 2.34
C TYR A 93 -10.47 -0.52 1.31
N THR A 94 -10.26 0.72 1.75
CA THR A 94 -9.57 1.75 0.97
C THR A 94 -8.11 1.81 1.41
N PRO A 95 -7.15 1.48 0.53
CA PRO A 95 -5.74 1.70 0.83
C PRO A 95 -5.35 3.17 0.64
N HIS A 96 -4.41 3.64 1.47
CA HIS A 96 -3.83 4.99 1.47
C HIS A 96 -2.30 4.88 1.67
N PRO A 97 -1.49 5.86 1.23
CA PRO A 97 -0.03 5.86 1.49
C PRO A 97 0.35 5.65 2.97
N ASP A 98 -0.35 6.33 3.87
CA ASP A 98 -0.08 6.28 5.32
C ASP A 98 -0.98 5.25 6.06
N GLY A 99 -1.56 4.29 5.35
CA GLY A 99 -2.35 3.22 5.95
C GLY A 99 -3.62 2.92 5.18
N GLY A 100 -4.73 2.67 5.86
CA GLY A 100 -5.97 2.35 5.17
C GLY A 100 -7.12 2.16 6.13
N TYR A 101 -8.33 2.27 5.61
CA TYR A 101 -9.51 2.26 6.44
C TYR A 101 -10.60 1.39 5.84
N THR A 102 -11.52 0.95 6.71
CA THR A 102 -12.64 0.10 6.33
C THR A 102 -13.93 0.89 6.41
N GLN A 103 -14.71 0.86 5.34
CA GLN A 103 -16.11 1.25 5.32
C GLN A 103 -16.97 -0.02 5.28
N VAL A 104 -18.15 0.02 5.88
CA VAL A 104 -19.07 -1.12 5.91
C VAL A 104 -20.38 -0.71 5.27
N TYR A 105 -20.91 -1.55 4.38
CA TYR A 105 -22.15 -1.28 3.69
C TYR A 105 -23.15 -2.41 3.85
N PHE A 106 -24.39 -2.03 4.11
CA PHE A 106 -25.52 -2.94 4.22
C PHE A 106 -26.48 -2.67 3.06
N ARG A 107 -26.91 -3.74 2.41
CA ARG A 107 -27.86 -3.65 1.31
C ARG A 107 -29.25 -3.35 1.87
N ARG A 108 -29.86 -2.28 1.36
CA ARG A 108 -31.27 -1.95 1.58
C ARG A 108 -31.96 -1.89 0.23
N SER A 109 -32.77 -2.90 -0.05
CA SER A 109 -33.45 -3.04 -1.34
C SER A 109 -32.46 -3.12 -2.52
N SER A 110 -32.36 -2.06 -3.32
CA SER A 110 -31.51 -1.98 -4.52
C SER A 110 -30.19 -1.26 -4.31
N SER A 111 -29.98 -0.61 -3.15
CA SER A 111 -28.76 0.16 -2.85
C SER A 111 -27.99 -0.42 -1.68
N PHE A 112 -26.74 -0.01 -1.56
CA PHE A 112 -25.90 -0.26 -0.41
C PHE A 112 -25.71 1.03 0.36
N GLU A 113 -26.05 1.00 1.65
CA GLU A 113 -25.94 2.14 2.54
C GLU A 113 -24.77 1.95 3.49
N GLU A 114 -23.98 3.00 3.70
CA GLU A 114 -22.87 2.95 4.64
C GLU A 114 -23.39 2.85 6.07
N VAL A 115 -22.75 1.98 6.83
CA VAL A 115 -23.00 1.75 8.24
C VAL A 115 -21.81 2.26 9.04
N GLN A 116 -22.10 3.13 10.01
CA GLN A 116 -21.09 3.68 10.90
C GLN A 116 -20.49 2.59 11.79
N LEU A 117 -19.17 2.50 11.79
CA LEU A 117 -18.44 1.67 12.75
C LEU A 117 -18.54 2.29 14.16
N PRO A 118 -18.63 1.47 15.22
CA PRO A 118 -18.63 1.99 16.59
C PRO A 118 -17.29 2.63 16.94
N SER A 119 -17.26 3.41 18.02
CA SER A 119 -15.99 3.81 18.62
C SER A 119 -15.23 2.55 19.09
N ILE A 120 -13.98 2.43 18.64
CA ILE A 120 -13.11 1.29 18.93
C ILE A 120 -12.09 1.71 20.00
N PRO A 121 -11.76 0.86 20.98
CA PRO A 121 -10.75 1.17 21.99
C PRO A 121 -9.39 1.54 21.40
N ASN A 122 -8.69 2.45 22.07
CA ASN A 122 -7.34 2.86 21.68
C ASN A 122 -6.36 1.69 21.69
N LEU A 123 -5.42 1.72 20.74
CA LEU A 123 -4.34 0.75 20.66
C LEU A 123 -3.42 0.81 21.89
N PRO A 124 -3.03 -0.34 22.45
CA PRO A 124 -2.12 -0.35 23.59
C PRO A 124 -0.69 -0.18 23.09
N PHE A 125 -0.21 1.05 23.03
CA PHE A 125 1.19 1.31 22.68
C PHE A 125 2.16 0.86 23.79
N PRO A 126 3.38 0.41 23.42
CA PRO A 126 4.39 0.01 24.38
C PRO A 126 4.95 1.19 25.20
N ARG A 127 4.98 2.40 24.62
CA ARG A 127 5.46 3.62 25.25
C ARG A 127 4.40 4.71 25.22
N GLN A 128 4.53 5.70 26.10
CA GLN A 128 3.73 6.92 26.07
C GLN A 128 4.53 8.01 25.35
N GLY A 129 4.07 8.40 24.17
CA GLY A 129 4.54 9.60 23.48
C GLY A 129 3.77 10.86 23.89
N PRO A 130 4.03 11.99 23.20
CA PRO A 130 3.30 13.23 23.46
C PRO A 130 1.79 13.08 23.15
N PRO A 131 0.91 13.88 23.79
CA PRO A 131 -0.55 13.73 23.66
C PRO A 131 -1.10 13.83 22.23
N ASP A 132 -0.44 14.59 21.37
CA ASP A 132 -0.80 14.90 19.98
C ASP A 132 0.05 14.12 18.96
N GLU A 133 0.73 13.06 19.40
CA GLU A 133 1.56 12.24 18.52
C GLU A 133 0.72 11.60 17.40
N GLN A 134 1.00 12.05 16.18
CA GLN A 134 0.36 11.53 14.97
C GLN A 134 0.87 10.12 14.65
N ALA A 135 -0.03 9.29 14.13
CA ALA A 135 0.35 7.99 13.60
C ALA A 135 1.12 8.19 12.28
N LEU A 136 2.29 7.58 12.17
CA LEU A 136 3.05 7.50 10.91
C LEU A 136 2.32 6.60 9.92
N THR A 137 1.74 5.51 10.43
CA THR A 137 0.86 4.62 9.68
C THR A 137 -0.36 4.27 10.51
N SER A 138 -1.53 4.18 9.88
CA SER A 138 -2.77 3.76 10.53
C SER A 138 -3.60 2.86 9.63
N ILE A 139 -3.61 1.57 9.94
CA ILE A 139 -4.32 0.55 9.19
C ILE A 139 -5.55 0.12 9.98
N SER A 140 -6.70 0.06 9.32
CA SER A 140 -7.93 -0.57 9.77
C SER A 140 -8.47 -1.42 8.63
N GLU A 141 -8.05 -2.69 8.57
CA GLU A 141 -8.31 -3.61 7.48
C GLU A 141 -9.39 -4.65 7.85
N PRO A 142 -10.34 -4.96 6.95
CA PRO A 142 -11.30 -6.02 7.19
C PRO A 142 -10.64 -7.37 6.91
N ILE A 143 -10.70 -8.27 7.89
CA ILE A 143 -10.18 -9.63 7.76
C ILE A 143 -11.24 -10.53 7.13
N ARG A 144 -12.41 -10.61 7.78
CA ARG A 144 -13.51 -11.50 7.40
C ARG A 144 -14.76 -11.22 8.23
N TRP A 145 -15.89 -11.71 7.74
CA TRP A 145 -17.09 -11.85 8.55
C TRP A 145 -17.14 -13.21 9.27
N LEU A 146 -17.68 -13.23 10.49
CA LEU A 146 -18.01 -14.44 11.23
C LEU A 146 -19.37 -14.96 10.78
N LYS A 147 -19.65 -16.26 10.98
CA LYS A 147 -20.98 -16.85 10.72
C LYS A 147 -22.12 -16.14 11.45
N SER A 148 -21.82 -15.52 12.60
CA SER A 148 -22.78 -14.69 13.35
C SER A 148 -23.15 -13.38 12.66
N GLY A 149 -22.45 -13.01 11.58
CA GLY A 149 -22.60 -11.70 10.93
C GLY A 149 -21.79 -10.58 11.57
N ALA A 150 -20.88 -10.92 12.51
CA ALA A 150 -19.93 -9.96 13.07
C ALA A 150 -18.72 -9.78 12.14
N LEU A 151 -18.21 -8.56 12.01
CA LEU A 151 -17.01 -8.24 11.24
C LEU A 151 -15.77 -8.34 12.13
N VAL A 152 -14.71 -8.97 11.62
CA VAL A 152 -13.38 -8.94 12.26
C VAL A 152 -12.51 -7.95 11.53
N LEU A 153 -12.07 -6.92 12.24
CA LEU A 153 -11.11 -5.93 11.78
C LEU A 153 -9.73 -6.20 12.38
N HIS A 154 -8.70 -5.92 11.60
CA HIS A 154 -7.34 -5.68 12.07
C HIS A 154 -7.11 -4.19 12.17
N GLN A 155 -6.54 -3.76 13.28
CA GLN A 155 -6.05 -2.42 13.43
C GLN A 155 -4.59 -2.42 13.82
N GLU A 156 -3.86 -1.49 13.24
CA GLU A 156 -2.45 -1.30 13.52
C GLU A 156 -2.09 0.15 13.36
N GLN A 157 -1.27 0.65 14.28
CA GLN A 157 -0.67 1.96 14.15
C GLN A 157 0.80 1.90 14.51
N GLU A 158 1.58 2.69 13.78
CA GLU A 158 2.95 3.01 14.12
C GLU A 158 3.04 4.49 14.51
N LYS A 159 3.74 4.75 15.60
CA LYS A 159 4.04 6.08 16.12
C LYS A 159 5.53 6.18 16.41
N LEU A 160 6.10 7.35 16.17
CA LEU A 160 7.54 7.58 16.24
C LEU A 160 8.13 7.25 17.64
N VAL A 161 7.49 7.78 18.69
CA VAL A 161 7.85 7.66 20.10
C VAL A 161 7.09 6.54 20.77
N SER A 162 5.76 6.47 20.56
CA SER A 162 4.92 5.45 21.22
C SER A 162 5.19 4.03 20.73
N GLY A 163 5.79 3.87 19.54
CA GLY A 163 6.10 2.58 18.91
C GLY A 163 4.91 2.01 18.14
N ARG A 164 4.91 0.69 17.94
CA ARG A 164 3.88 -0.02 17.18
C ARG A 164 2.90 -0.75 18.08
N ALA A 165 1.63 -0.73 17.70
CA ALA A 165 0.58 -1.47 18.40
C ALA A 165 -0.43 -2.03 17.41
N ALA A 166 -0.96 -3.20 17.73
CA ALA A 166 -1.96 -3.86 16.92
C ALA A 166 -3.08 -4.46 17.77
N GLN A 167 -4.28 -4.52 17.20
CA GLN A 167 -5.40 -5.23 17.79
C GLN A 167 -6.31 -5.84 16.74
N LYS A 168 -6.96 -6.94 17.11
CA LYS A 168 -8.08 -7.51 16.35
C LYS A 168 -9.37 -7.19 17.08
N VAL A 169 -10.31 -6.58 16.36
CA VAL A 169 -11.60 -6.14 16.89
C VAL A 169 -12.70 -6.92 16.21
N THR A 170 -13.61 -7.49 16.98
CA THR A 170 -14.83 -8.12 16.48
C THR A 170 -15.99 -7.19 16.75
N ILE A 171 -16.68 -6.78 15.69
CA ILE A 171 -17.79 -5.84 15.71
C ILE A 171 -19.05 -6.59 15.33
N GLY A 172 -20.04 -6.58 16.22
CA GLY A 172 -21.38 -7.09 15.95
C GLY A 172 -22.27 -5.97 15.46
N PHE A 173 -23.22 -6.29 14.58
CA PHE A 173 -24.21 -5.34 14.11
C PHE A 173 -25.61 -5.81 14.51
N ASP A 174 -26.43 -4.90 14.99
CA ASP A 174 -27.84 -5.17 15.23
C ASP A 174 -28.65 -5.21 13.92
N ARG A 175 -29.97 -5.42 14.01
CA ARG A 175 -30.86 -5.48 12.84
C ARG A 175 -31.00 -4.14 12.11
N HIS A 176 -30.73 -3.03 12.77
CA HIS A 176 -30.76 -1.69 12.18
C HIS A 176 -29.42 -1.32 11.54
N GLY A 177 -28.36 -2.09 11.81
CA GLY A 177 -27.01 -1.83 11.36
C GLY A 177 -26.16 -1.13 12.43
N HIS A 178 -26.63 -0.92 13.65
CA HIS A 178 -25.78 -0.31 14.68
C HIS A 178 -24.69 -1.28 15.11
N GLY A 179 -23.44 -0.86 14.95
CA GLY A 179 -22.26 -1.62 15.35
C GLY A 179 -21.99 -1.53 16.86
N SER A 180 -21.45 -2.60 17.43
CA SER A 180 -20.93 -2.64 18.80
C SER A 180 -19.70 -3.53 18.88
N VAL A 181 -18.72 -3.14 19.71
CA VAL A 181 -17.52 -3.94 19.91
C VAL A 181 -17.86 -5.15 20.79
N LEU A 182 -17.81 -6.34 20.21
CA LEU A 182 -18.06 -7.60 20.92
C LEU A 182 -16.80 -8.14 21.59
N LYS A 183 -15.64 -7.94 20.95
CA LYS A 183 -14.37 -8.47 21.43
C LYS A 183 -13.20 -7.66 20.92
N VAL A 184 -12.25 -7.41 21.81
CA VAL A 184 -10.92 -6.88 21.45
C VAL A 184 -9.86 -7.87 21.88
N ARG A 185 -8.95 -8.17 20.96
CA ARG A 185 -7.69 -8.85 21.26
C ARG A 185 -6.56 -7.92 20.87
N ALA A 186 -6.06 -7.19 21.85
CA ALA A 186 -4.97 -6.26 21.64
C ALA A 186 -3.66 -6.87 22.11
N LYS A 187 -2.57 -6.55 21.42
CA LYS A 187 -1.22 -6.88 21.84
C LYS A 187 -0.34 -5.64 21.60
N LYS A 188 0.45 -5.28 22.61
CA LYS A 188 1.60 -4.42 22.40
C LYS A 188 2.55 -5.17 21.46
N VAL A 189 3.03 -4.53 20.41
CA VAL A 189 4.08 -5.11 19.58
C VAL A 189 5.40 -4.79 20.28
N THR A 190 5.80 -5.65 21.20
CA THR A 190 7.10 -5.60 21.86
C THR A 190 8.05 -6.57 21.16
N ASP A 191 9.35 -6.31 21.24
CA ASP A 191 10.38 -7.16 20.64
C ASP A 191 10.24 -8.63 21.06
N ASP A 192 10.01 -8.91 22.35
CA ASP A 192 9.82 -10.27 22.88
C ASP A 192 8.56 -10.97 22.32
N ALA A 193 7.53 -10.21 21.95
CA ALA A 193 6.29 -10.75 21.40
C ALA A 193 6.44 -11.12 19.92
N LEU A 194 7.33 -10.43 19.19
CA LEU A 194 7.67 -10.73 17.79
C LEU A 194 8.49 -12.03 17.67
N ASP A 195 9.32 -12.35 18.66
CA ASP A 195 10.11 -13.58 18.70
C ASP A 195 9.29 -14.84 19.05
N GLN A 196 8.19 -14.70 19.82
CA GLN A 196 7.39 -15.85 20.29
C GLN A 196 6.20 -16.21 19.40
N ASP A 197 5.68 -15.29 18.59
CA ASP A 197 4.52 -15.52 17.72
C ASP A 197 4.72 -14.82 16.37
N PRO A 198 5.44 -15.46 15.41
CA PRO A 198 5.67 -14.90 14.09
C PRO A 198 4.37 -14.67 13.30
N GLN A 199 3.24 -15.25 13.72
CA GLN A 199 1.94 -14.98 13.10
C GLN A 199 1.33 -13.65 13.54
N LEU A 200 1.94 -12.93 14.50
CA LEU A 200 1.69 -11.49 14.71
C LEU A 200 2.14 -10.65 13.51
N LEU A 201 3.01 -11.20 12.63
CA LEU A 201 3.33 -10.64 11.32
C LEU A 201 2.26 -10.94 10.25
N VAL A 202 1.20 -11.71 10.56
CA VAL A 202 0.07 -11.86 9.65
C VAL A 202 -0.88 -10.69 9.90
N LEU A 203 -0.45 -9.52 9.40
CA LEU A 203 -1.20 -8.52 8.63
C LEU A 203 -0.16 -7.59 7.97
N PRO A 204 -0.42 -7.14 6.74
CA PRO A 204 0.60 -7.02 5.69
C PRO A 204 1.66 -5.98 6.04
N ARG A 205 2.88 -6.50 6.24
CA ARG A 205 4.15 -5.93 5.82
C ARG A 205 4.20 -4.37 5.85
N GLU A 206 4.90 -3.84 6.84
CA GLU A 206 5.59 -2.53 6.76
C GLU A 206 6.54 -2.43 5.53
N THR A 207 6.70 -3.54 4.79
CA THR A 207 7.46 -3.71 3.55
C THR A 207 6.69 -4.36 2.39
N ALA A 208 5.37 -4.53 2.46
CA ALA A 208 4.56 -4.99 1.30
C ALA A 208 4.35 -3.86 0.35
N TYR A 209 4.11 -2.72 0.97
CA TYR A 209 3.78 -1.48 0.32
C TYR A 209 5.07 -0.82 -0.15
N PHE A 210 6.18 -1.03 0.56
CA PHE A 210 7.49 -0.60 0.09
C PHE A 210 8.15 -1.63 -0.84
N GLN A 211 8.21 -1.23 -2.09
CA GLN A 211 8.94 -1.92 -3.14
C GLN A 211 10.44 -1.76 -2.91
N ALA A 212 11.22 -2.79 -3.26
CA ALA A 212 12.66 -2.74 -3.05
C ALA A 212 13.23 -1.74 -4.05
N ILE A 213 13.93 -0.72 -3.58
CA ILE A 213 14.83 0.05 -4.43
C ILE A 213 16.08 -0.81 -4.68
N ALA A 214 16.61 -1.38 -3.60
CA ALA A 214 17.77 -2.26 -3.65
C ALA A 214 17.81 -3.20 -2.45
N SER A 215 18.52 -4.31 -2.60
CA SER A 215 18.81 -5.24 -1.52
C SER A 215 20.12 -5.95 -1.78
N ASP A 216 20.89 -6.20 -0.74
CA ASP A 216 22.15 -6.90 -0.82
C ASP A 216 22.46 -7.62 0.50
N SER A 217 23.47 -8.49 0.49
CA SER A 217 23.98 -9.15 1.69
C SER A 217 25.21 -8.43 2.23
N ILE A 218 25.23 -8.16 3.53
CA ILE A 218 26.40 -7.67 4.26
C ILE A 218 26.67 -8.68 5.38
N ASN A 219 27.78 -9.39 5.28
CA ASN A 219 28.08 -10.53 6.16
C ASN A 219 26.94 -11.59 6.12
N ASP A 220 26.40 -11.97 7.27
CA ASP A 220 25.27 -12.88 7.44
C ASP A 220 23.91 -12.18 7.44
N LEU A 221 23.88 -10.87 7.17
CA LEU A 221 22.68 -10.05 7.14
C LEU A 221 22.28 -9.69 5.72
N THR A 222 20.98 -9.54 5.50
CA THR A 222 20.42 -8.91 4.31
C THR A 222 20.04 -7.48 4.64
N VAL A 223 20.58 -6.52 3.88
CA VAL A 223 20.13 -5.13 3.89
C VAL A 223 19.12 -4.91 2.76
N ARG A 224 18.07 -4.14 3.03
CA ARG A 224 17.10 -3.72 2.01
C ARG A 224 16.80 -2.24 2.17
N VAL A 225 16.92 -1.50 1.08
CA VAL A 225 16.39 -0.15 0.96
C VAL A 225 15.10 -0.21 0.17
N SER A 226 14.05 0.35 0.75
CA SER A 226 12.75 0.33 0.13
C SER A 226 12.02 1.64 0.37
N ASN A 227 11.29 2.08 -0.64
CA ASN A 227 10.29 3.13 -0.53
C ASN A 227 9.00 2.63 -1.18
N HIS A 228 8.00 3.49 -1.17
CA HIS A 228 6.71 3.25 -1.78
C HIS A 228 6.79 2.89 -3.27
N ASP A 229 7.61 3.62 -4.03
CA ASP A 229 7.62 3.57 -5.49
C ASP A 229 8.55 2.48 -6.07
N GLY A 230 9.48 1.97 -5.26
CA GLY A 230 10.49 0.98 -5.68
C GLY A 230 11.66 1.58 -6.48
N HIS A 231 11.67 2.89 -6.65
CA HIS A 231 12.72 3.65 -7.32
C HIS A 231 12.86 5.01 -6.63
N LEU A 232 13.99 5.67 -6.82
CA LEU A 232 14.16 7.05 -6.37
C LEU A 232 13.56 8.00 -7.40
N ARG A 233 13.01 9.12 -6.94
CA ARG A 233 12.53 10.20 -7.80
C ARG A 233 13.32 11.48 -7.56
N GLN A 234 13.33 12.38 -8.55
CA GLN A 234 13.81 13.74 -8.31
C GLN A 234 13.00 14.41 -7.17
N GLY A 235 13.70 15.07 -6.25
CA GLY A 235 13.17 15.67 -5.04
C GLY A 235 13.31 14.78 -3.81
N ASP A 236 12.37 14.91 -2.88
CA ASP A 236 12.39 14.22 -1.59
C ASP A 236 11.86 12.78 -1.69
N ASN A 237 12.65 11.86 -1.13
CA ASN A 237 12.36 10.44 -1.03
C ASN A 237 12.39 10.00 0.43
N GLU A 238 11.24 9.57 0.94
CA GLU A 238 11.15 8.88 2.23
C GLU A 238 11.49 7.41 2.01
N THR A 239 12.53 6.92 2.69
CA THR A 239 13.04 5.55 2.52
C THR A 239 13.13 4.82 3.85
N SER A 240 12.97 3.50 3.77
CA SER A 240 13.17 2.56 4.86
C SER A 240 14.40 1.71 4.59
N ILE A 241 15.19 1.47 5.63
CA ILE A 241 16.35 0.59 5.60
C ILE A 241 16.09 -0.56 6.58
N GLN A 242 16.20 -1.79 6.11
CA GLN A 242 15.99 -2.98 6.94
C GLN A 242 17.22 -3.87 6.95
N PHE A 243 17.54 -4.40 8.12
CA PHE A 243 18.52 -5.46 8.28
C PHE A 243 17.84 -6.73 8.77
N ARG A 244 18.09 -7.86 8.08
CA ARG A 244 17.51 -9.15 8.43
C ARG A 244 18.56 -10.24 8.54
N ASP A 245 18.37 -11.16 9.48
CA ASP A 245 19.19 -12.38 9.57
C ASP A 245 18.80 -13.43 8.52
N ALA A 246 19.53 -14.54 8.48
CA ALA A 246 19.27 -15.69 7.59
C ALA A 246 17.88 -16.34 7.78
N LYS A 247 17.18 -16.06 8.89
CA LYS A 247 15.79 -16.50 9.16
C LYS A 247 14.76 -15.42 8.78
N ALA A 248 15.19 -14.37 8.09
CA ALA A 248 14.41 -13.20 7.70
C ALA A 248 13.84 -12.39 8.88
N ARG A 249 14.41 -12.49 10.08
CA ARG A 249 14.00 -11.68 11.24
C ARG A 249 14.71 -10.33 11.22
N LEU A 250 14.03 -9.25 11.62
CA LEU A 250 14.66 -7.94 11.71
C LEU A 250 15.72 -7.91 12.82
N VAL A 251 16.84 -7.25 12.58
CA VAL A 251 18.01 -7.22 13.48
C VAL A 251 18.50 -5.79 13.66
N ASP A 252 18.60 -5.32 14.91
CA ASP A 252 19.24 -4.04 15.22
C ASP A 252 20.76 -4.16 15.07
N VAL A 253 21.30 -3.47 14.08
CA VAL A 253 22.73 -3.49 13.73
C VAL A 253 23.53 -2.35 14.37
N GLY A 254 22.92 -1.53 15.23
CA GLY A 254 23.63 -0.40 15.83
C GLY A 254 23.45 0.89 15.06
N LYS A 255 24.54 1.65 14.92
CA LYS A 255 24.54 2.90 14.17
C LYS A 255 24.55 2.58 12.69
N VAL A 256 23.67 3.22 11.91
CA VAL A 256 23.60 3.07 10.45
C VAL A 256 23.98 4.40 9.82
N ASN A 257 24.87 4.38 8.83
CA ASN A 257 25.16 5.53 7.99
C ASN A 257 24.71 5.23 6.56
N LEU A 258 24.18 6.25 5.90
CA LEU A 258 23.76 6.20 4.51
C LEU A 258 24.46 7.33 3.77
N GLN A 259 25.09 7.00 2.64
CA GLN A 259 25.66 7.97 1.72
C GLN A 259 25.06 7.77 0.34
N ILE A 260 24.97 8.85 -0.42
CA ILE A 260 24.54 8.78 -1.81
C ILE A 260 25.52 9.54 -2.72
N ASP A 261 25.89 8.89 -3.80
CA ASP A 261 26.91 9.34 -4.74
C ASP A 261 26.35 9.35 -6.17
N SER A 262 26.69 10.36 -6.97
CA SER A 262 26.48 10.31 -8.42
C SER A 262 27.72 10.80 -9.16
N ASN A 263 28.11 10.05 -10.19
CA ASN A 263 29.21 10.38 -11.07
C ASN A 263 28.63 10.85 -12.40
N MET A 264 28.56 12.16 -12.60
CA MET A 264 28.14 12.78 -13.85
C MET A 264 29.37 13.23 -14.65
N PRO A 265 29.28 13.32 -15.99
CA PRO A 265 30.36 13.88 -16.80
C PRO A 265 30.72 15.31 -16.32
N GLY A 266 31.92 15.48 -15.76
CA GLY A 266 32.41 16.76 -15.26
C GLY A 266 31.96 17.16 -13.85
N SER A 267 31.22 16.33 -13.11
CA SER A 267 30.82 16.60 -11.72
C SER A 267 30.62 15.31 -10.90
N GLN A 268 31.01 15.34 -9.63
CA GLN A 268 30.71 14.28 -8.67
C GLN A 268 29.90 14.85 -7.52
N ILE A 269 28.78 14.20 -7.20
CA ILE A 269 27.95 14.54 -6.05
C ILE A 269 28.19 13.47 -4.98
N HIS A 270 28.46 13.90 -3.75
CA HIS A 270 28.54 13.04 -2.56
C HIS A 270 27.72 13.69 -1.44
N ARG A 271 26.83 12.93 -0.79
CA ARG A 271 26.03 13.40 0.35
C ARG A 271 25.93 12.34 1.43
N ASP A 272 26.12 12.77 2.67
CA ASP A 272 25.68 12.02 3.84
C ASP A 272 24.18 12.22 4.05
N VAL A 273 23.45 11.14 4.27
CA VAL A 273 22.02 11.15 4.54
C VAL A 273 21.79 10.86 6.02
N ALA A 274 21.00 11.70 6.67
CA ALA A 274 20.59 11.46 8.04
C ALA A 274 19.74 10.19 8.13
N VAL A 275 20.17 9.25 8.98
CA VAL A 275 19.45 8.00 9.26
C VAL A 275 18.90 8.06 10.67
N GLU A 276 17.59 7.89 10.78
CA GLU A 276 16.87 7.86 12.04
C GLU A 276 16.54 6.43 12.42
N ARG A 277 16.81 6.08 13.68
CA ARG A 277 16.32 4.82 14.26
C ARG A 277 14.81 4.91 14.44
N THR A 278 14.11 3.84 14.06
CA THR A 278 12.69 3.71 14.39
C THR A 278 12.51 3.01 15.73
N ALA A 279 11.27 2.93 16.21
CA ALA A 279 10.93 2.11 17.36
C ALA A 279 11.02 0.60 17.06
N THR A 280 11.02 0.21 15.79
CA THR A 280 11.14 -1.19 15.34
C THR A 280 12.61 -1.56 15.18
N ARG A 281 13.06 -2.59 15.90
CA ARG A 281 14.46 -3.07 15.81
C ARG A 281 14.79 -3.49 14.38
N GLY A 282 15.98 -3.11 13.92
CA GLY A 282 16.45 -3.41 12.57
C GLY A 282 15.75 -2.66 11.44
N LEU A 283 14.91 -1.69 11.78
CA LEU A 283 14.28 -0.76 10.85
C LEU A 283 14.77 0.66 11.11
N TYR A 284 15.22 1.33 10.06
CA TYR A 284 15.71 2.69 10.07
C TYR A 284 15.01 3.49 8.96
N ARG A 285 14.96 4.81 9.13
CA ARG A 285 14.35 5.74 8.17
C ARG A 285 15.40 6.71 7.67
N ALA A 286 15.33 7.07 6.40
CA ALA A 286 16.18 8.08 5.80
C ALA A 286 15.42 8.92 4.78
N LYS A 287 15.71 10.21 4.73
CA LYS A 287 15.18 11.14 3.74
C LYS A 287 16.26 11.45 2.72
N ILE A 288 16.11 10.95 1.50
CA ILE A 288 17.07 11.12 0.42
C ILE A 288 16.56 12.22 -0.50
N GLN A 289 17.36 13.25 -0.72
CA GLN A 289 17.07 14.31 -1.68
C GLN A 289 17.88 14.10 -2.96
N ILE A 290 17.18 13.95 -4.08
CA ILE A 290 17.77 13.77 -5.41
C ILE A 290 17.53 15.02 -6.25
N ASP A 291 18.60 15.68 -6.68
CA ASP A 291 18.43 16.93 -7.44
C ASP A 291 18.28 16.69 -8.94
N THR A 292 18.69 15.52 -9.44
CA THR A 292 18.73 15.21 -10.87
C THR A 292 18.51 13.71 -11.08
N SER A 293 17.73 13.36 -12.11
CA SER A 293 17.56 11.98 -12.54
C SER A 293 18.86 11.41 -13.11
N GLY A 294 18.96 10.08 -13.14
CA GLY A 294 20.14 9.36 -13.61
C GLY A 294 20.65 8.33 -12.61
N ASP A 295 21.90 7.92 -12.81
CA ASP A 295 22.51 6.86 -12.00
C ASP A 295 23.11 7.42 -10.71
N TRP A 296 22.78 6.74 -9.62
CA TRP A 296 23.25 7.01 -8.28
C TRP A 296 23.79 5.72 -7.67
N ASN A 297 24.68 5.86 -6.70
CA ASN A 297 25.11 4.78 -5.83
C ASN A 297 24.66 5.10 -4.41
N VAL A 298 24.03 4.14 -3.78
CA VAL A 298 23.65 4.23 -2.37
C VAL A 298 24.58 3.34 -1.59
N LYS A 299 25.29 3.93 -0.63
CA LYS A 299 26.25 3.27 0.22
C LYS A 299 25.71 3.20 1.65
N ILE A 300 25.62 1.99 2.19
CA ILE A 300 25.15 1.75 3.56
C ILE A 300 26.27 1.11 4.36
N SER A 301 26.51 1.65 5.55
CA SER A 301 27.37 1.03 6.56
C SER A 301 26.68 0.94 7.91
N TYR A 302 27.09 -0.03 8.72
CA TYR A 302 26.66 -0.16 10.10
C TYR A 302 27.83 -0.45 11.05
N ASP A 303 27.64 -0.08 12.32
CA ASP A 303 28.54 -0.39 13.43
C ASP A 303 27.72 -0.67 14.70
N GLY A 304 27.85 -1.88 15.26
CA GLY A 304 27.09 -2.26 16.44
C GLY A 304 27.19 -3.74 16.87
N PRO A 305 26.14 -4.28 17.53
CA PRO A 305 26.16 -5.62 18.14
C PRO A 305 26.44 -6.77 17.17
N HIS A 306 26.21 -6.55 15.88
CA HIS A 306 26.46 -7.49 14.79
C HIS A 306 27.78 -7.21 14.05
N GLY A 307 28.71 -6.53 14.72
CA GLY A 307 29.99 -6.10 14.16
C GLY A 307 29.85 -4.84 13.31
N ASN A 308 30.68 -4.74 12.28
CA ASN A 308 30.60 -3.70 11.25
C ASN A 308 30.42 -4.33 9.87
N GLY A 309 29.86 -3.55 8.96
CA GLY A 309 29.67 -3.98 7.58
C GLY A 309 29.31 -2.82 6.68
N GLU A 310 29.57 -2.98 5.39
CA GLU A 310 29.33 -1.97 4.38
C GLU A 310 28.95 -2.62 3.04
N THR A 311 28.03 -2.01 2.31
CA THR A 311 27.77 -2.32 0.90
C THR A 311 27.40 -1.05 0.14
N THR A 312 27.59 -1.10 -1.17
CA THR A 312 27.18 -0.06 -2.11
C THR A 312 26.40 -0.73 -3.24
N PHE A 313 25.22 -0.20 -3.56
CA PHE A 313 24.42 -0.67 -4.68
C PHE A 313 24.05 0.47 -5.63
N PRO A 314 24.05 0.19 -6.95
CA PRO A 314 23.59 1.14 -7.95
C PRO A 314 22.07 1.27 -7.89
N VAL A 315 21.57 2.49 -8.05
CA VAL A 315 20.14 2.81 -8.13
C VAL A 315 19.94 3.86 -9.21
N SER A 316 18.80 3.84 -9.89
CA SER A 316 18.42 4.90 -10.82
C SER A 316 17.37 5.80 -10.17
N ALA A 317 17.46 7.09 -10.45
CA ALA A 317 16.45 8.06 -10.07
C ALA A 317 15.74 8.61 -11.31
N GLU A 318 14.41 8.70 -11.25
CA GLU A 318 13.54 9.18 -12.33
C GLU A 318 12.97 10.59 -12.07
#